data_AF-A0A968FY35-F1
#
_entry.id   AF-A0A968FY35-F1
#
_cell.length_a   1.000
_cell.length_b   1.000
_cell.length_c   1.000
_cell.angle_alpha   90.00
_cell.angle_beta   90.00
_cell.angle_gamma   90.00
#
_symmetry.space_group_name_H-M   'P 1'
#
loop_
_entity.id
_entity.type
_entity.pdbx_description
1 polymer ?
#
loop_
_entity_poly.entity_id
_entity_poly.type
_entity_poly.pdbx_seq_one_letter_code
_entity_poly.pdbx_strand_id
1 'polypeptide(L)' 'MRSDDVRELGMGGMLHDVGKVRIARAILNKQGKLTKQEFEEIKKHPDIGVDILKGMNCYGEQVVSMAGQH' A
#
# COMPACT_ATOMS: atom_id res chain seq x y z
N MET A 1 14.04 18.47 -8.92
CA MET A 1 13.99 17.36 -7.95
C MET A 1 15.39 16.85 -7.74
N ARG A 2 15.79 16.59 -6.49
CA ARG A 2 17.07 15.94 -6.20
C ARG A 2 17.00 14.47 -6.61
N SER A 3 18.15 13.85 -6.88
CA SER A 3 18.22 12.44 -7.28
C SER A 3 17.64 11.50 -6.22
N ASP A 4 17.75 11.85 -4.94
CA ASP A 4 17.17 11.08 -3.83
C ASP A 4 15.63 11.15 -3.82
N ASP A 5 15.02 12.29 -4.16
CA ASP A 5 13.56 12.44 -4.24
C ASP A 5 12.98 11.49 -5.30
N VAL A 6 13.65 11.37 -6.45
CA VAL A 6 13.23 10.45 -7.52
C VAL A 6 13.30 9.00 -7.07
N ARG A 7 14.33 8.64 -6.30
CA ARG A 7 14.49 7.28 -5.75
C ARG A 7 13.39 6.96 -4.73
N GLU A 8 13.10 7.89 -3.82
CA GLU A 8 12.05 7.70 -2.81
C GLU A 8 10.66 7.64 -3.44
N LEU A 9 10.36 8.48 -4.43
CA LEU A 9 9.10 8.42 -5.18
C LEU A 9 8.94 7.11 -5.95
N GLY A 10 10.01 6.63 -6.61
CA GLY A 10 10.01 5.34 -7.29
C GLY A 10 9.75 4.19 -6.32
N MET A 11 10.39 4.22 -5.16
CA MET A 11 10.22 3.20 -4.11
C MET A 11 8.82 3.25 -3.48
N GLY A 12 8.31 4.43 -3.17
CA GLY A 12 6.95 4.62 -2.68
C GLY A 12 5.91 4.17 -3.71
N GLY A 13 6.12 4.46 -4.99
CA GLY A 13 5.26 3.94 -6.06
C GLY A 13 5.25 2.42 -6.16
N MET A 14 6.39 1.76 -5.97
CA MET A 14 6.46 0.29 -5.96
C MET A 14 5.78 -0.33 -4.73
N LEU A 15 5.82 0.36 -3.59
CA LEU A 15 5.36 -0.17 -2.30
C LEU A 15 3.99 0.34 -1.87
N HIS A 16 3.37 1.28 -2.61
CA HIS A 16 2.12 1.91 -2.18
C HIS A 16 1.02 0.88 -1.85
N ASP A 17 0.94 -0.17 -2.67
CA ASP A 17 -0.06 -1.23 -2.57
C ASP A 17 0.36 -2.43 -1.71
N VAL A 18 1.49 -2.36 -1.00
CA VAL A 18 2.06 -3.52 -0.27
C VAL A 18 1.10 -4.09 0.77
N GLY A 19 0.19 -3.29 1.33
CA GLY A 19 -0.81 -3.79 2.29
C GLY A 19 -1.84 -4.76 1.68
N LYS A 20 -1.97 -4.82 0.34
CA LYS A 20 -2.82 -5.80 -0.34
C LYS A 20 -2.41 -7.24 -0.02
N VAL A 21 -1.19 -7.50 0.43
CA VAL A 21 -0.72 -8.83 0.86
C VAL A 21 -1.54 -9.44 2.00
N ARG A 22 -2.30 -8.62 2.75
CA ARG A 22 -3.20 -9.08 3.82
C ARG A 22 -4.66 -9.21 3.39
N ILE A 23 -4.99 -8.85 2.16
CA ILE A 23 -6.34 -9.00 1.62
C ILE A 23 -6.49 -10.41 1.03
N ALA A 24 -7.64 -11.04 1.27
CA ALA A 24 -7.92 -12.37 0.76
C ALA A 24 -7.81 -12.41 -0.76
N ARG A 25 -7.10 -13.42 -1.31
CA ARG A 25 -6.94 -13.59 -2.77
C ARG A 25 -8.27 -13.70 -3.52
N ALA A 26 -9.29 -14.29 -2.89
CA ALA A 26 -10.63 -14.38 -3.47
C ALA A 26 -11.28 -13.01 -3.70
N ILE A 27 -10.96 -12.02 -2.85
CA ILE A 27 -11.44 -10.64 -2.97
C ILE A 27 -10.61 -9.90 -4.02
N LEU A 28 -9.28 -10.00 -3.95
CA LEU A 28 -8.36 -9.33 -4.88
C LEU A 28 -8.55 -9.76 -6.34
N ASN A 29 -8.80 -11.05 -6.56
CA ASN A 29 -8.92 -11.64 -7.91
C ASN A 29 -10.38 -11.84 -8.34
N LYS A 30 -11.35 -11.24 -7.63
CA LYS A 30 -12.76 -11.43 -7.95
C LYS A 30 -13.06 -10.89 -9.35
N GLN A 31 -13.63 -11.73 -10.19
CA GLN A 31 -14.15 -11.31 -11.49
C GLN A 31 -15.55 -10.70 -11.29
N GLY A 32 -15.67 -9.39 -11.52
CA GLY A 32 -16.92 -8.65 -11.35
C GLY A 32 -16.88 -7.64 -10.20
N LYS A 33 -18.03 -7.07 -9.87
CA LYS A 33 -18.12 -6.04 -8.82
C LYS A 33 -17.90 -6.64 -7.44
N LEU A 34 -17.13 -5.93 -6.63
CA LEU A 34 -17.03 -6.20 -5.21
C LEU A 34 -18.35 -5.84 -4.52
N THR A 35 -18.70 -6.62 -3.52
CA THR A 35 -19.71 -6.24 -2.53
C THR A 35 -19.18 -5.08 -1.69
N LYS A 36 -20.08 -4.39 -0.99
CA LYS A 36 -19.68 -3.32 -0.06
C LYS A 36 -18.67 -3.83 0.97
N GLN A 37 -18.91 -5.00 1.55
CA GLN A 37 -18.02 -5.58 2.57
C GLN A 37 -16.63 -5.90 2.00
N GLU A 38 -16.56 -6.51 0.82
CA GLU A 38 -15.29 -6.79 0.16
C GLU A 38 -14.52 -5.52 -0.17
N PHE A 39 -15.22 -4.45 -0.57
CA PHE A 39 -14.60 -3.16 -0.82
C PHE A 39 -14.09 -2.50 0.47
N GLU A 40 -14.84 -2.60 1.57
CA GLU A 40 -14.38 -2.13 2.89
C GLU A 40 -13.17 -2.93 3.39
N GLU A 41 -13.05 -4.22 3.06
CA GLU A 41 -11.82 -4.98 3.35
C GLU A 41 -10.64 -4.45 2.53
N ILE A 42 -10.82 -4.22 1.22
CA ILE A 42 -9.75 -3.64 0.39
C ILE A 42 -9.32 -2.29 0.93
N LYS A 43 -10.23 -1.42 1.36
CA LYS A 43 -9.90 -0.08 1.90
C LYS A 43 -8.95 -0.08 3.09
N LYS A 44 -8.76 -1.20 3.78
CA LYS A 44 -7.80 -1.32 4.88
C LYS A 44 -6.35 -1.44 4.42
N HIS A 45 -6.12 -1.75 3.13
CA HIS A 45 -4.77 -1.99 2.62
C HIS A 45 -3.79 -0.81 2.79
N PRO A 46 -4.16 0.48 2.74
CA PRO A 46 -3.21 1.56 2.95
C PRO A 46 -2.68 1.57 4.39
N ASP A 47 -3.57 1.46 5.38
CA ASP A 47 -3.21 1.39 6.81
C ASP A 47 -2.30 0.18 7.09
N ILE A 48 -2.67 -0.98 6.53
CA ILE A 48 -1.85 -2.19 6.62
C ILE A 48 -0.48 -1.98 5.97
N GLY A 49 -0.41 -1.29 4.83
CA GLY A 49 0.83 -0.97 4.14
C GLY A 49 1.74 -0.10 5.00
N VAL A 50 1.20 0.92 5.65
CA VAL A 50 1.91 1.77 6.61
C VAL A 50 2.47 0.94 7.77
N ASP A 51 1.67 0.06 8.36
CA ASP A 51 2.10 -0.79 9.47
C ASP A 51 3.24 -1.74 9.06
N ILE A 52 3.15 -2.35 7.87
CA ILE A 52 4.21 -3.20 7.33
C ILE A 52 5.51 -2.41 7.16
N LEU A 53 5.46 -1.25 6.50
CA LEU A 53 6.65 -0.47 6.18
C LEU A 53 7.30 0.12 7.44
N LYS A 54 6.50 0.58 8.42
CA LYS A 54 7.01 1.02 9.73
C LYS A 54 7.68 -0.12 10.49
N GLY A 55 7.12 -1.33 10.44
CA GLY A 55 7.69 -2.52 11.09
C GLY A 55 9.05 -2.95 10.52
N MET A 56 9.35 -2.62 9.27
CA MET A 56 10.65 -2.93 8.64
C MET A 56 11.76 -1.93 9.03
N ASN A 57 11.40 -0.72 9.49
CA ASN A 57 12.31 0.30 10.00
C ASN A 57 13.52 0.63 9.09
N CYS A 58 13.35 0.47 7.77
CA CYS A 58 14.38 0.69 6.76
C CYS A 58 13.94 1.63 5.62
N TYR A 59 12.71 2.15 5.69
CA TYR A 59 12.15 3.09 4.72
C TYR A 59 11.98 4.47 5.32
N GLY A 60 12.27 5.51 4.54
CA GLY A 60 12.05 6.90 4.92
C GLY A 60 10.57 7.26 5.01
N GLU A 61 10.25 8.33 5.72
CA GLU A 61 8.87 8.78 5.94
C GLU A 61 8.10 9.03 4.64
N GLN A 62 8.76 9.53 3.59
CA GLN A 62 8.11 9.77 2.30
C GLN A 62 7.56 8.47 1.69
N VAL A 63 8.35 7.39 1.72
CA VAL A 63 7.95 6.07 1.20
C VAL A 63 6.77 5.52 2.01
N VAL A 64 6.83 5.64 3.35
CA VAL A 64 5.75 5.20 4.25
C VAL A 64 4.47 6.02 4.01
N SER A 65 4.60 7.33 3.84
CA SER A 65 3.48 8.24 3.59
C SER A 65 2.73 7.91 2.29
N MET A 66 3.47 7.56 1.23
CA MET A 66 2.85 7.16 -0.06
C MET A 66 2.00 5.90 0.04
N ALA A 67 2.36 4.95 0.92
CA ALA A 67 1.54 3.77 1.15
C ALA A 67 0.23 4.07 1.88
N GLY A 68 0.12 5.19 2.60
CA GLY A 68 -1.07 5.56 3.38
C GLY A 68 -1.99 6.60 2.74
N GLN A 69 -1.58 7.29 1.67
CA GLN A 69 -2.25 8.52 1.18
C GLN A 69 -2.80 8.43 -0.25
N HIS A 70 -2.87 7.26 -0.86
CA HIS A 70 -3.35 7.08 -2.24
C HIS A 70 -4.85 6.74 -2.32
#